data_AF-A0A069DGV4-F1
#
_entry.id   AF-A0A069DGV4-F1
#
_cell.length_a   1.000
_cell.length_b   1.000
_cell.length_c   1.000
_cell.angle_alpha   90.00
_cell.angle_beta   90.00
_cell.angle_gamma   90.00
#
_symmetry.space_group_name_H-M   'P 1'
#
loop_
_entity.id
_entity.type
_entity.pdbx_description
1 polymer ?
#
loop_
_entity_poly.entity_id
_entity_poly.type
_entity_poly.pdbx_seq_one_letter_code
_entity_poly.pdbx_strand_id
1 'polypeptide(L)' 'MNDFLLFYNSISHNFSWTLDIYHSSIVGWIITIGYKPAHEMHGQNVIHVQDDCDMQLCFAKAQIALKEWLCENNGGY' A
#
# COMPACT_ATOMS: atom_id res chain seq x y z
N MET A 1 -9.10 7.65 5.01
CA MET A 1 -9.08 6.19 5.26
C MET A 1 -9.91 5.44 4.22
N ASN A 2 -11.22 5.72 4.09
CA ASN A 2 -12.05 5.15 3.02
C ASN A 2 -11.56 5.53 1.61
N ASP A 3 -11.12 6.78 1.40
CA ASP A 3 -10.54 7.21 0.11
C ASP A 3 -9.35 6.37 -0.34
N PHE A 4 -8.45 6.01 0.58
CA PHE A 4 -7.30 5.15 0.25
C PHE A 4 -7.77 3.76 -0.15
N LEU A 5 -8.71 3.16 0.60
CA LEU A 5 -9.23 1.83 0.30
C LEU A 5 -10.01 1.80 -1.03
N LEU A 6 -10.79 2.84 -1.33
CA LEU A 6 -11.50 2.98 -2.61
C LEU A 6 -10.52 3.13 -3.77
N PHE A 7 -9.50 3.98 -3.60
CA PHE A 7 -8.43 4.15 -4.57
C PHE A 7 -7.69 2.83 -4.81
N TYR A 8 -7.23 2.17 -3.73
CA TYR A 8 -6.57 0.87 -3.81
C TYR A 8 -7.45 -0.17 -4.50
N ASN A 9 -8.73 -0.24 -4.18
CA ASN A 9 -9.65 -1.22 -4.77
C ASN A 9 -9.87 -1.00 -6.28
N SER A 10 -9.82 0.26 -6.75
CA SER A 10 -9.92 0.56 -8.18
C SER A 10 -8.73 0.08 -9.00
N ILE A 11 -7.54 0.03 -8.40
CA ILE A 11 -6.29 -0.34 -9.09
C ILE A 11 -5.85 -1.79 -8.81
N SER A 12 -6.15 -2.32 -7.62
CA SER A 12 -5.66 -3.62 -7.16
C SER A 12 -6.10 -4.79 -8.04
N HIS A 13 -7.26 -4.66 -8.70
CA HIS A 13 -7.73 -5.64 -9.68
C HIS A 13 -6.83 -5.74 -10.92
N ASN A 14 -6.26 -4.63 -11.37
CA ASN A 14 -5.42 -4.63 -12.57
C ASN A 14 -4.03 -5.21 -12.29
N PHE A 15 -3.51 -5.03 -11.07
CA PHE A 15 -2.13 -5.39 -10.73
C PHE A 15 -1.99 -6.64 -9.85
N SER A 16 -3.11 -7.31 -9.51
CA SER A 16 -3.09 -8.50 -8.64
C SER A 16 -2.34 -8.26 -7.32
N TRP A 17 -2.65 -7.14 -6.66
CA TRP A 17 -2.01 -6.77 -5.40
C TRP A 17 -2.69 -7.37 -4.16
N THR A 18 -1.93 -7.47 -3.08
CA THR A 18 -2.39 -7.75 -1.71
C THR A 18 -2.14 -6.52 -0.84
N LEU A 19 -3.03 -6.27 0.11
CA LEU A 19 -2.92 -5.17 1.07
C LEU A 19 -2.96 -5.78 2.47
N ASP A 20 -1.88 -5.54 3.21
CA ASP A 20 -1.72 -5.98 4.58
C ASP A 20 -1.64 -4.74 5.48
N ILE A 21 -2.61 -4.60 6.37
CA ILE A 21 -2.68 -3.52 7.35
C ILE A 21 -2.69 -4.18 8.73
N TYR A 22 -1.69 -3.88 9.54
CA TYR A 22 -1.64 -4.38 10.91
C TYR A 22 -1.01 -3.37 11.85
N HIS A 23 -1.32 -3.51 13.13
CA HIS A 23 -0.74 -2.70 14.20
C HIS A 23 0.15 -3.59 15.07
N SER A 24 1.34 -3.10 15.38
CA SER A 24 2.29 -3.75 16.28
C SER A 24 2.60 -2.81 17.44
N SER A 25 2.59 -3.32 18.67
CA SER A 25 2.90 -2.53 19.86
C SER A 25 4.34 -2.01 19.92
N ILE A 26 5.22 -2.46 19.02
CA ILE A 26 6.64 -2.05 18.98
C ILE A 26 6.86 -0.91 17.97
N VAL A 27 6.15 -0.94 16.84
CA VAL A 27 6.41 -0.09 15.66
C VAL A 27 5.19 0.69 15.18
N GLY A 28 4.03 0.51 15.81
CA GLY A 28 2.78 1.18 15.49
C GLY A 28 2.05 0.57 14.30
N TRP A 29 1.47 1.44 13.47
CA TRP A 29 0.68 1.05 12.29
C TRP A 29 1.58 0.77 11.10
N ILE A 30 1.37 -0.38 10.48
CA ILE A 30 2.09 -0.82 9.29
C ILE A 30 1.09 -1.09 8.18
N ILE A 31 1.36 -0.53 7.01
CA ILE A 31 0.61 -0.74 5.78
C ILE A 31 1.60 -1.22 4.72
N THR A 32 1.36 -2.42 4.21
CA THR A 32 2.17 -3.02 3.15
C THR A 32 1.29 -3.37 1.97
N ILE A 33 1.74 -3.03 0.77
CA ILE A 33 1.14 -3.51 -0.48
C ILE A 33 2.17 -4.38 -1.17
N GLY A 34 1.79 -5.61 -1.49
CA GLY A 34 2.61 -6.58 -2.20
C GLY A 34 1.89 -7.19 -3.38
N TYR A 35 2.54 -8.14 -4.03
CA TYR A 35 1.95 -8.93 -5.11
C TYR A 35 1.35 -10.24 -4.59
N LYS A 36 0.19 -10.62 -5.15
CA LYS A 36 -0.45 -11.91 -4.88
C LYS A 36 0.51 -13.08 -5.15
N PRO A 37 0.33 -14.22 -4.46
CA PRO A 37 1.13 -15.43 -4.66
C PRO A 37 1.13 -15.98 -6.09
N ALA A 38 0.13 -15.62 -6.89
CA ALA A 38 0.03 -16.01 -8.29
C ALA A 38 0.85 -15.13 -9.26
N HIS A 39 1.50 -14.06 -8.78
CA HIS A 39 2.24 -13.10 -9.61
C HIS A 39 3.74 -13.43 -9.63
N GLU A 40 4.43 -13.19 -10.74
CA GLU A 40 5.87 -13.50 -10.91
C GLU A 40 6.77 -12.72 -9.94
N MET A 41 6.29 -11.56 -9.47
CA MET A 41 6.97 -10.71 -8.47
C MET A 41 6.52 -10.96 -7.03
N HIS A 42 5.95 -12.15 -6.74
CA HIS A 42 5.54 -12.51 -5.39
C HIS A 42 6.72 -12.43 -4.41
N GLY A 43 6.52 -11.74 -3.28
CA GLY A 43 7.55 -11.45 -2.28
C GLY A 43 8.19 -10.07 -2.40
N GLN A 44 7.92 -9.32 -3.47
CA GLN A 44 8.26 -7.90 -3.55
C GLN A 44 7.13 -7.02 -2.98
N ASN A 45 7.52 -6.00 -2.22
CA ASN A 45 6.62 -4.99 -1.72
C ASN A 45 6.61 -3.80 -2.68
N VAL A 46 5.41 -3.42 -3.12
CA VAL A 46 5.17 -2.21 -3.90
C VAL A 46 5.37 -0.99 -3.01
N ILE A 47 4.73 -1.01 -1.84
CA ILE A 47 4.94 -0.02 -0.78
C ILE A 47 4.99 -0.69 0.58
N HIS A 48 5.79 -0.13 1.48
CA HIS A 48 5.84 -0.48 2.88
C HIS A 48 5.94 0.81 3.69
N VAL A 49 4.91 1.09 4.48
CA VAL A 49 4.84 2.30 5.30
C VAL A 49 4.63 1.88 6.75
N GLN A 50 5.45 2.44 7.63
CA GLN A 50 5.32 2.30 9.08
C GLN A 50 5.21 3.69 9.72
N ASP A 51 4.34 3.83 10.70
CA ASP A 51 4.20 5.03 11.50
C ASP A 51 3.84 4.67 12.95
N ASP A 52 4.57 5.24 13.91
CA ASP A 52 4.41 4.90 15.33
C ASP A 52 3.25 5.63 16.00
N CYS A 53 2.77 6.72 15.39
CA CYS A 53 2.02 7.73 16.11
C CYS A 53 0.53 7.75 15.76
N ASP A 54 0.19 7.74 14.46
CA ASP A 54 -1.21 7.86 14.04
C ASP A 54 -1.57 7.00 12.82
N MET A 55 -2.66 6.25 12.96
CA MET A 55 -3.24 5.44 11.90
C MET A 55 -3.56 6.30 10.67
N GLN A 56 -4.18 7.46 10.85
CA GLN A 56 -4.58 8.31 9.73
C GLN A 56 -3.37 8.86 8.97
N LEU A 57 -2.30 9.19 9.70
CA LEU A 57 -1.05 9.63 9.09
C LEU A 57 -0.38 8.50 8.29
N CYS A 58 -0.39 7.27 8.83
CA CYS A 58 0.11 6.09 8.13
C CYS A 58 -0.65 5.86 6.80
N PHE A 59 -1.99 5.95 6.82
CA PHE A 59 -2.81 5.85 5.61
C PHE A 59 -2.53 6.96 4.59
N ALA A 60 -2.34 8.21 5.05
CA ALA A 60 -2.02 9.32 4.16
C ALA A 60 -0.66 9.13 3.49
N LYS A 61 0.36 8.70 4.24
CA LYS A 61 1.68 8.37 3.70
C LYS A 61 1.63 7.21 2.72
N ALA A 62 0.89 6.14 3.04
CA ALA A 62 0.68 5.01 2.13
C ALA A 62 -0.02 5.44 0.83
N GLN A 63 -0.98 6.35 0.90
CA GLN A 63 -1.65 6.88 -0.29
C GLN A 63 -0.69 7.68 -1.19
N ILE A 64 0.18 8.49 -0.61
CA ILE A 64 1.18 9.27 -1.35
C ILE A 64 2.19 8.32 -2.00
N ALA A 65 2.78 7.41 -1.22
CA ALA A 65 3.75 6.43 -1.72
C ALA A 65 3.19 5.58 -2.87
N LEU A 66 1.92 5.17 -2.77
CA LEU A 66 1.27 4.40 -3.83
C LEU A 66 1.09 5.21 -5.12
N LYS A 67 0.76 6.50 -5.01
CA LYS A 67 0.63 7.40 -6.16
C LYS A 67 1.97 7.70 -6.81
N GLU A 68 3.01 7.91 -6.01
CA GLU A 68 4.38 8.09 -6.50
C GLU A 68 4.84 6.85 -7.27
N TRP A 69 4.64 5.66 -6.69
CA TRP A 69 4.99 4.40 -7.34
C TRP A 69 4.26 4.21 -8.68
N LEU A 70 2.95 4.53 -8.74
CA LEU A 70 2.17 4.48 -9.98
C LEU A 70 2.69 5.49 -11.02
N CYS A 71 3.09 6.68 -10.59
CA CYS A 71 3.64 7.69 -11.48
C CYS A 71 4.98 7.23 -12.10
N GLU A 72 5.84 6.62 -11.30
CA GLU A 72 7.16 6.16 -11.74
C GLU A 72 7.10 4.89 -12.61
N ASN A 73 6.25 3.92 -12.26
CA ASN A 73 6.21 2.61 -12.93
C ASN A 73 5.18 2.52 -14.05
N ASN A 74 4.11 3.32 -13.97
CA ASN A 74 2.95 3.17 -14.85
C ASN A 74 2.67 4.42 -15.71
N GLY A 75 3.57 5.41 -15.69
CA GLY A 75 3.47 6.64 -16.48
C GLY A 75 2.42 7.64 -15.98
N GLY A 76 1.88 7.43 -14.77
CA GLY A 76 0.82 8.24 -14.18
C GLY A 76 -0.38 7.41 -13.69
N TYR A 77 -1.31 8.07 -13.01
CA TYR A 77 -2.60 7.53 -12.58
C TYR A 77 -3.74 7.98 -13.51
#